data_AF-A0A2W4SCV2-F1
#
_entry.id   AF-A0A2W4SCV2-F1
#
_cell.length_a   1.000
_cell.length_b   1.000
_cell.length_c   1.000
_cell.angle_alpha   90.00
_cell.angle_beta   90.00
_cell.angle_gamma   90.00
#
_symmetry.space_group_name_H-M   'P 1'
#
loop_
_entity.id
_entity.type
_entity.pdbx_description
1 polymer ?
#
loop_
_entity_poly.entity_id
_entity_poly.type
_entity_poly.pdbx_seq_one_letter_code
_entity_poly.pdbx_strand_id
1 'polypeptide(L)'
;MVATQRPRTRRGGERRMAAVEFFFDCSSPWTYLGFEALCAAAREDGFTIDWRPFLVGGVFNTVNPSVYEARAAVHSPKTRYFWKDMQDWIARSGLAITFPPTIFPIN
;
A
#
# COMPACT_ATOMS: atom_id res chain seq x y z
N MET A 1 -51.41 -27.20 -30.39
CA MET A 1 -51.07 -25.92 -29.74
C MET A 1 -49.60 -26.00 -29.34
N VAL A 2 -48.70 -25.44 -30.15
CA VAL A 2 -47.24 -25.52 -29.96
C VAL A 2 -46.81 -24.32 -29.12
N ALA A 3 -46.38 -24.56 -27.88
CA ALA A 3 -45.80 -23.53 -27.04
C ALA A 3 -44.30 -23.44 -27.32
N THR A 4 -43.92 -22.51 -28.19
CA THR A 4 -42.53 -22.17 -28.48
C THR A 4 -41.89 -21.58 -27.23
N GLN A 5 -41.02 -22.34 -26.56
CA GLN A 5 -40.18 -21.80 -25.49
C GLN A 5 -39.12 -20.88 -26.11
N ARG A 6 -39.22 -19.58 -25.83
CA ARG A 6 -38.15 -18.62 -26.16
C ARG A 6 -36.92 -18.92 -25.29
N PRO A 7 -35.69 -18.82 -25.84
CA PRO A 7 -34.49 -18.98 -25.04
C PRO A 7 -34.41 -17.87 -24.00
N ARG A 8 -34.21 -18.24 -22.73
CA ARG A 8 -33.90 -17.29 -21.64
C ARG A 8 -32.55 -16.64 -21.95
N THR A 9 -32.57 -15.36 -22.31
CA THR A 9 -31.39 -14.51 -22.29
C THR A 9 -30.79 -14.53 -20.88
N ARG A 10 -29.56 -15.01 -20.74
CA ARG A 10 -28.78 -14.78 -19.50
C ARG A 10 -28.65 -13.26 -19.34
N ARG A 11 -29.21 -12.71 -18.27
CA ARG A 11 -28.86 -11.34 -17.83
C ARG A 11 -27.35 -11.32 -17.63
N GLY A 12 -26.64 -10.51 -18.41
CA GLY A 12 -25.25 -10.20 -18.14
C GLY A 12 -25.18 -9.50 -16.78
N GLY A 13 -24.66 -10.20 -15.77
CA GLY A 13 -24.28 -9.56 -14.53
C GLY A 13 -23.08 -8.66 -14.83
N GLU A 14 -23.20 -7.37 -14.59
CA GLU A 14 -22.05 -6.47 -14.54
C GLU A 14 -21.04 -7.06 -13.57
N ARG A 15 -19.89 -7.52 -14.09
CA ARG A 15 -18.73 -7.78 -13.23
C ARG A 15 -18.33 -6.41 -12.69
N ARG A 16 -18.66 -6.13 -11.43
CA ARG A 16 -17.99 -5.04 -10.72
C ARG A 16 -16.50 -5.32 -10.79
N MET A 17 -15.74 -4.40 -11.37
CA MET A 17 -14.29 -4.35 -11.23
C MET A 17 -13.99 -4.40 -9.73
N ALA A 18 -13.19 -5.38 -9.28
CA ALA A 18 -12.74 -5.39 -7.90
C ALA A 18 -11.96 -4.08 -7.64
N ALA A 19 -12.24 -3.44 -6.51
CA ALA A 19 -11.56 -2.23 -6.08
C ALA A 19 -10.79 -2.49 -4.78
N VAL A 20 -9.53 -2.06 -4.74
CA VAL A 20 -8.68 -2.14 -3.55
C VAL A 20 -8.52 -0.74 -2.97
N GLU A 21 -8.86 -0.55 -1.71
CA GLU A 21 -8.58 0.69 -0.99
C GLU A 21 -7.12 0.71 -0.55
N PHE A 22 -6.41 1.79 -0.87
CA PHE A 22 -5.01 1.98 -0.48
C PHE A 22 -4.84 3.24 0.37
N PHE A 23 -4.61 3.04 1.68
CA PHE A 23 -4.33 4.10 2.63
C PHE A 23 -2.83 4.42 2.64
N PHE A 24 -2.48 5.67 2.38
CA PHE A 24 -1.08 6.05 2.14
C PHE A 24 -0.65 7.31 2.87
N ASP A 25 0.58 7.30 3.39
CA ASP A 25 1.27 8.44 3.99
C ASP A 25 2.63 8.63 3.30
N CYS A 26 2.83 9.78 2.65
CA CYS A 26 4.07 10.09 1.91
C CYS A 26 5.32 10.17 2.81
N SER A 27 5.16 10.28 4.12
CA SER A 27 6.29 10.26 5.07
C SER A 27 6.80 8.84 5.39
N SER A 28 6.08 7.81 4.96
CA SER A 28 6.42 6.41 5.23
C SER A 28 7.15 5.77 4.03
N PRO A 29 8.38 5.26 4.20
CA PRO A 29 9.08 4.55 3.12
C PRO A 29 8.35 3.26 2.72
N TRP A 30 7.66 2.61 3.65
CA TRP A 30 6.86 1.41 3.40
C TRP A 30 5.67 1.67 2.48
N THR A 31 5.09 2.87 2.58
CA THR A 31 3.99 3.27 1.70
C THR A 31 4.44 3.34 0.25
N TYR A 32 5.66 3.83 -0.03
CA TYR A 32 6.17 3.89 -1.39
C TYR A 32 6.43 2.49 -1.98
N LEU A 33 7.03 1.58 -1.20
CA LEU A 33 7.19 0.17 -1.60
C LEU A 33 5.84 -0.50 -1.91
N GLY A 34 4.85 -0.30 -1.05
CA GLY A 34 3.50 -0.83 -1.24
C GLY A 34 2.79 -0.23 -2.45
N PHE A 35 2.99 1.07 -2.71
CA PHE A 35 2.42 1.77 -3.87
C PHE A 35 2.93 1.18 -5.18
N GLU A 36 4.24 1.02 -5.33
CA GLU A 36 4.84 0.47 -6.55
C GLU A 36 4.37 -0.98 -6.79
N ALA A 37 4.36 -1.80 -5.74
CA ALA A 37 3.88 -3.18 -5.82
C ALA A 37 2.39 -3.25 -6.19
N LEU A 38 1.54 -2.42 -5.59
CA LEU A 38 0.11 -2.40 -5.87
C LEU A 38 -0.18 -1.91 -7.30
N CYS A 39 0.54 -0.89 -7.76
CA CYS A 39 0.43 -0.40 -9.13
C CYS A 39 0.83 -1.47 -10.15
N ALA A 40 1.88 -2.25 -9.88
CA ALA A 40 2.26 -3.39 -10.73
C ALA A 40 1.15 -4.45 -10.76
N ALA A 41 0.65 -4.86 -9.60
CA ALA A 41 -0.42 -5.85 -9.49
C ALA A 41 -1.72 -5.38 -10.18
N ALA A 42 -2.09 -4.11 -10.05
CA ALA A 42 -3.29 -3.56 -10.69
C ALA A 42 -3.20 -3.63 -12.23
N ARG A 43 -2.01 -3.42 -12.80
CA ARG A 43 -1.78 -3.56 -14.24
C ARG A 43 -1.86 -5.02 -14.70
N GLU A 44 -1.38 -5.95 -13.89
CA GLU A 44 -1.37 -7.39 -14.21
C GLU A 44 -2.77 -8.02 -14.07
N ASP A 45 -3.47 -7.72 -12.98
CA ASP A 45 -4.73 -8.38 -12.60
C ASP A 45 -6.00 -7.60 -13.00
N GLY A 46 -5.85 -6.34 -13.42
CA GLY A 46 -6.96 -5.54 -13.96
C GLY A 46 -7.97 -5.07 -12.91
N PHE A 47 -7.53 -4.78 -11.68
CA PHE A 47 -8.35 -4.16 -10.64
C PHE A 47 -8.14 -2.64 -10.56
N THR A 48 -9.09 -1.93 -9.94
CA THR A 48 -9.00 -0.49 -9.68
C THR A 48 -8.49 -0.21 -8.28
N ILE A 49 -7.79 0.91 -8.08
CA ILE A 49 -7.33 1.35 -6.77
C ILE A 49 -8.12 2.59 -6.34
N ASP A 50 -8.68 2.54 -5.12
CA ASP A 50 -9.27 3.70 -4.46
C ASP A 50 -8.24 4.31 -3.49
N TRP A 51 -7.78 5.51 -3.82
CA TRP A 51 -6.68 6.16 -3.11
C TRP A 51 -7.19 6.91 -1.87
N ARG A 52 -6.66 6.54 -0.71
CA ARG A 52 -7.04 7.12 0.59
C ARG A 52 -5.84 7.81 1.24
N PRO A 53 -5.64 9.12 1.04
CA PRO A 53 -4.61 9.85 1.78
C PRO A 53 -4.83 9.71 3.28
N PHE A 54 -3.77 9.41 4.03
CA PHE A 54 -3.84 9.14 5.46
C PHE A 54 -2.60 9.68 6.18
N LEU A 55 -2.77 10.10 7.44
CA LEU A 55 -1.66 10.56 8.28
C LEU A 55 -1.38 9.53 9.37
N VAL A 56 -0.41 8.66 9.12
CA VAL A 56 -0.09 7.54 10.03
C VAL A 56 0.51 8.04 11.35
N GLY A 57 1.20 9.18 11.33
CA GLY A 57 1.72 9.83 12.54
C GLY A 57 0.63 10.13 13.58
N GLY A 58 -0.55 10.56 13.12
CA GLY A 58 -1.70 10.81 14.01
C GLY A 58 -2.22 9.53 14.68
N VAL A 59 -2.17 8.39 13.98
CA VAL A 59 -2.51 7.09 14.54
C VAL A 59 -1.48 6.63 15.56
N PHE A 60 -0.19 6.72 15.24
CA PHE A 60 0.86 6.30 16.17
C PHE A 60 0.80 7.04 17.50
N ASN A 61 0.53 8.35 17.47
CA ASN A 61 0.34 9.15 18.69
C ASN A 61 -0.82 8.64 19.56
N THR A 62 -1.84 8.05 18.95
CA THR A 62 -3.08 7.64 19.62
C THR A 62 -3.02 6.18 20.11
N VAL A 63 -2.42 5.27 19.33
CA VAL A 63 -2.53 3.82 19.58
C VAL A 63 -1.20 3.09 19.66
N ASN A 64 -0.06 3.73 19.38
CA ASN A 64 1.24 3.07 19.42
C ASN A 64 2.40 4.03 19.78
N PRO A 65 2.48 4.48 21.05
CA PRO A 65 3.53 5.40 21.49
C PRO A 65 4.94 4.84 21.31
N SER A 66 5.11 3.51 21.31
CA SER A 66 6.41 2.83 21.14
C SER A 66 7.10 3.11 19.80
N VAL A 67 6.36 3.60 18.80
CA VAL A 67 6.94 4.00 17.50
C VAL A 67 7.87 5.20 17.66
N TYR A 68 7.50 6.17 18.51
CA TYR A 68 8.32 7.35 18.75
C TYR A 68 9.49 7.04 19.69
N GLU A 69 9.29 6.16 20.68
CA GLU A 69 10.37 5.66 21.55
C GLU A 69 11.46 4.93 20.75
N ALA A 70 11.06 4.14 19.74
CA ALA A 70 12.00 3.46 18.87
C ALA A 70 12.86 4.43 18.02
N ARG A 71 12.33 5.62 17.69
CA ARG A 71 13.11 6.68 17.02
C ARG A 71 14.17 7.28 17.94
N ALA A 72 13.91 7.34 19.25
CA ALA A 72 14.90 7.78 20.24
C ALA A 72 15.97 6.70 20.51
N ALA A 73 15.63 5.41 20.40
CA ALA A 73 16.54 4.28 20.62
C ALA A 73 17.23 3.81 19.32
N VAL A 74 18.08 4.68 18.76
CA VAL A 74 18.75 4.48 17.44
C VAL A 74 19.51 3.15 17.34
N HIS A 75 20.07 2.65 18.44
CA HIS A 75 20.85 1.41 18.48
C HIS A 75 20.06 0.17 18.91
N SER A 76 18.73 0.26 19.05
CA SER A 76 17.93 -0.90 19.44
C SER A 76 17.95 -2.00 18.37
N PRO A 77 17.78 -3.28 18.75
CA PRO A 77 17.63 -4.38 17.79
C PRO A 77 16.50 -4.14 16.78
N LYS A 78 15.40 -3.51 17.23
CA LYS A 78 14.26 -3.14 16.37
C LYS A 78 14.66 -2.13 15.30
N THR A 79 15.36 -1.07 15.68
CA THR A 79 15.83 -0.03 14.73
C THR A 79 16.84 -0.60 13.75
N ARG A 80 17.77 -1.46 14.20
CA ARG A 80 18.71 -2.15 13.32
C ARG A 80 18.01 -3.05 12.30
N TYR A 81 17.02 -3.82 12.75
CA TYR A 81 16.26 -4.69 11.87
C TYR A 81 15.42 -3.89 10.87
N PHE A 82 14.80 -2.79 11.31
CA PHE A 82 14.06 -1.89 10.43
C PHE A 82 14.89 -1.44 9.22
N TRP A 83 16.13 -0.99 9.46
CA TRP A 83 17.01 -0.53 8.39
C TRP A 83 17.48 -1.65 7.47
N LYS A 84 17.83 -2.81 8.05
CA LYS A 84 18.19 -4.00 7.27
C LYS A 84 17.01 -4.42 6.37
N ASP A 85 15.81 -4.51 6.92
CA ASP A 85 14.62 -4.95 6.17
C ASP A 85 14.28 -3.96 5.05
N MET A 86 14.40 -2.66 5.32
CA MET A 86 14.25 -1.63 4.29
C MET A 86 15.23 -1.86 3.13
N GLN A 87 16.51 -2.11 3.41
CA GLN A 87 17.52 -2.38 2.38
C GLN A 87 17.19 -3.64 1.57
N ASP A 88 16.74 -4.71 2.22
CA ASP A 88 16.34 -5.94 1.55
C ASP A 88 15.17 -5.72 0.58
N TRP A 89 14.16 -4.95 1.00
CA TRP A 89 13.01 -4.62 0.16
C TRP A 89 13.36 -3.70 -1.00
N ILE A 90 14.25 -2.75 -0.80
CA ILE A 90 14.80 -1.90 -1.87
C ILE A 90 15.52 -2.78 -2.90
N ALA A 91 16.41 -3.67 -2.45
CA ALA A 91 17.13 -4.58 -3.32
C ALA A 91 16.18 -5.53 -4.09
N ARG A 92 15.14 -6.05 -3.42
CA ARG A 92 14.15 -6.94 -4.01
C ARG A 92 13.23 -6.24 -5.02
N SER A 93 12.83 -5.01 -4.74
CA SER A 93 11.89 -4.26 -5.59
C SER A 93 12.55 -3.69 -6.85
N GLY A 94 13.89 -3.58 -6.87
CA GLY A 94 14.62 -2.93 -7.95
C GLY A 94 14.45 -1.40 -7.96
N LEU A 95 13.84 -0.83 -6.91
CA LEU A 95 13.61 0.60 -6.79
C LEU A 95 14.86 1.30 -6.23
N ALA A 96 15.16 2.49 -6.76
CA ALA A 96 16.18 3.36 -6.19
C ALA A 96 15.54 4.27 -5.12
N ILE A 97 15.44 3.78 -3.88
CA ILE A 97 14.89 4.54 -2.75
C ILE A 97 16.03 5.00 -1.87
N THR A 98 16.11 6.31 -1.60
CA THR A 98 16.98 6.88 -0.57
C THR A 98 16.13 7.27 0.63
N PHE A 99 16.32 6.59 1.76
CA PHE A 99 15.65 6.90 3.01
C PHE A 99 16.63 6.89 4.20
N PRO A 100 16.57 7.87 5.13
CA PRO A 100 15.68 9.04 5.11
C PRO A 100 16.03 9.98 3.94
N PRO A 101 15.04 10.72 3.39
CA PRO A 101 15.32 11.66 2.32
C PRO A 101 16.25 12.76 2.82
N THR A 102 17.15 13.24 1.96
CA THR A 102 18.11 14.30 2.27
C THR A 102 17.43 15.60 2.69
N ILE A 103 16.17 15.80 2.28
CA ILE A 103 15.33 16.93 2.65
C ILE A 103 14.08 16.38 3.36
N PHE A 104 13.92 16.72 4.65
CA PHE A 104 12.72 16.42 5.45
C PHE A 104 12.54 17.47 6.56
N PRO A 105 11.31 17.95 6.84
CA PRO A 105 10.06 17.70 6.10
C PRO A 105 10.01 18.52 4.79
N ILE A 106 9.39 17.94 3.76
CA ILE A 106 9.09 18.65 2.51
C ILE A 106 7.76 19.38 2.75
N ASN A 107 7.84 20.68 3.00
CA ASN A 107 6.71 21.59 3.09
C ASN A 107 6.73 22.54 1.90
#